data_AF-A0A183G6F7-F1
#
_entry.id   AF-A0A183G6F7-F1
#
_cell.length_a   1.000
_cell.length_b   1.000
_cell.length_c   1.000
_cell.angle_alpha   90.00
_cell.angle_beta   90.00
_cell.angle_gamma   90.00
#
_symmetry.space_group_name_H-M   'P 1'
#
loop_
_entity.id
_entity.type
_entity.pdbx_description
1 polymer ?
#
loop_
_entity_poly.entity_id
_entity_poly.type
_entity_poly.pdbx_seq_one_letter_code
_entity_poly.pdbx_strand_id
1 'polypeptide(L)'
;MDLDWCDNIDTVGGSTRPLSVLYDSLVRPGADLGAQISSRLLWQTDQTRHIPHLVLGETAVGGSWNSYDPEMLAVSFSSWLDLPGFSITDWLQGTPLIPRLPSVAITHYMKSYADEMGLSKAIIPHTKVTSIR
;
A
#
# COMPACT_ATOMS: atom_id res chain seq x y z
N MET A 1 8.19 -7.44 23.79
CA MET A 1 8.18 -5.97 23.67
C MET A 1 6.95 -5.53 24.41
N ASP A 2 7.14 -4.73 25.46
CA ASP A 2 6.05 -4.34 26.35
C ASP A 2 5.30 -3.16 25.73
N LEU A 3 3.99 -3.30 25.53
CA LEU A 3 3.15 -2.30 24.85
C LEU A 3 2.40 -1.41 25.85
N ASP A 4 2.78 -1.43 27.13
CA ASP A 4 2.18 -0.62 28.20
C ASP A 4 2.13 0.89 27.91
N TRP A 5 2.94 1.39 26.97
CA TRP A 5 2.87 2.79 26.50
C TRP A 5 1.59 3.09 25.69
N CYS A 6 0.94 2.06 25.11
CA CYS A 6 -0.38 2.18 24.50
C CYS A 6 -1.49 2.40 25.53
N ASP A 7 -1.26 2.14 26.82
CA ASP A 7 -2.29 2.33 27.84
C ASP A 7 -2.39 3.81 28.31
N ASN A 8 -1.39 4.64 27.99
CA ASN A 8 -1.33 6.07 28.31
C ASN A 8 -1.36 6.97 27.05
N ILE A 9 -2.33 6.67 26.16
CA ILE A 9 -2.53 7.20 24.80
C ILE A 9 -2.64 8.72 24.64
N ASP A 10 -2.84 9.49 25.71
CA ASP A 10 -3.03 10.94 25.60
C ASP A 10 -1.75 11.70 25.14
N THR A 11 -0.62 11.02 25.03
CA THR A 11 0.70 11.64 24.83
C THR A 11 1.32 11.42 23.44
N VAL A 12 0.82 10.51 22.61
CA VAL A 12 1.28 10.39 21.20
C VAL A 12 0.41 11.26 20.29
N GLY A 13 0.66 12.57 20.34
CA GLY A 13 0.09 13.54 19.40
C GLY A 13 -1.43 13.73 19.47
N GLY A 14 -2.09 13.35 20.57
CA GLY A 14 -3.55 13.46 20.73
C GLY A 14 -4.35 12.55 19.79
N SER A 15 -3.72 11.53 19.22
CA SER A 15 -4.37 10.59 18.30
C SER A 15 -5.13 9.50 19.06
N THR A 16 -6.41 9.32 18.74
CA THR A 16 -7.25 8.23 19.27
C THR A 16 -6.88 6.84 18.72
N ARG A 17 -5.81 6.74 17.93
CA ARG A 17 -5.38 5.52 17.22
C ARG A 17 -3.85 5.33 17.28
N PRO A 18 -3.29 4.97 18.45
CA PRO A 18 -1.84 4.86 18.65
C PRO A 18 -1.18 3.82 17.74
N LEU A 19 -1.88 2.70 17.46
CA LEU A 19 -1.35 1.64 16.61
C LEU A 19 -1.18 2.09 15.16
N SER A 20 -2.09 2.92 14.65
CA SER A 20 -1.96 3.50 13.30
C SER A 20 -0.77 4.45 13.24
N VAL A 21 -0.61 5.32 14.24
CA VAL A 21 0.52 6.25 14.31
C VAL A 21 1.85 5.51 14.42
N LEU A 22 1.91 4.46 15.25
CA LEU A 22 3.09 3.60 15.35
C LEU A 22 3.42 2.94 14.02
N TYR A 23 2.42 2.35 13.37
CA TYR A 23 2.60 1.70 12.08
C TYR A 23 3.15 2.69 11.05
N ASP A 24 2.53 3.86 10.90
CA ASP A 24 2.99 4.89 9.97
C ASP A 24 4.42 5.35 10.29
N SER A 25 4.73 5.54 11.57
CA SER A 25 6.07 5.92 12.05
C SER A 25 7.13 4.86 11.79
N LEU A 26 6.76 3.57 11.80
CA LEU A 26 7.68 2.47 11.51
C LEU A 26 7.83 2.22 10.02
N VAL A 27 6.74 2.32 9.25
CA VAL A 27 6.74 2.10 7.79
C VAL A 27 7.46 3.23 7.08
N ARG A 28 7.28 4.49 7.51
CA ARG A 28 7.94 5.66 6.94
C ARG A 28 8.44 6.60 8.03
N PRO A 29 9.58 6.29 8.67
CA PRO A 29 10.12 7.10 9.76
C PRO A 29 10.41 8.55 9.32
N GLY A 30 9.84 9.51 10.04
CA GLY A 30 10.07 10.94 9.79
C GLY A 30 9.45 11.50 8.51
N ALA A 31 8.47 10.81 7.91
CA ALA A 31 7.79 11.27 6.69
C ALA A 31 7.16 12.67 6.83
N ASP A 32 6.58 12.98 7.99
CA ASP A 32 6.00 14.31 8.26
C ASP A 32 7.05 15.43 8.27
N LEU A 33 8.32 15.09 8.50
CA LEU A 33 9.46 15.99 8.44
C LEU A 33 10.15 15.97 7.06
N GLY A 34 9.57 15.26 6.09
CA GLY A 34 10.13 15.07 4.75
C GLY A 34 11.30 14.09 4.68
N ALA A 35 11.61 13.37 5.77
CA ALA A 35 12.72 12.44 5.80
C ALA A 35 12.48 11.25 4.87
N GLN A 36 13.53 10.80 4.18
CA GLN A 36 13.51 9.61 3.33
C GLN A 36 14.28 8.48 4.03
N ILE A 37 13.66 7.91 5.08
CA ILE A 37 14.24 6.83 5.88
C ILE A 37 13.56 5.52 5.49
N SER A 38 14.34 4.47 5.29
CA SER A 38 13.82 3.13 5.00
C SER A 38 12.89 2.62 6.10
N SER A 39 11.87 1.86 5.70
CA SER A 39 10.95 1.16 6.60
C SER A 39 11.70 0.37 7.67
N ARG A 40 11.18 0.41 8.90
CA ARG A 40 11.61 -0.41 10.03
C ARG A 40 10.79 -1.70 10.17
N LEU A 41 9.82 -1.90 9.28
CA LEU A 41 9.07 -3.14 9.16
C LEU A 41 9.65 -4.02 8.06
N LEU A 42 9.71 -5.32 8.33
CA LEU A 42 9.97 -6.37 7.36
C LEU A 42 8.66 -7.09 7.07
N TRP A 43 8.31 -7.22 5.79
CA TRP A 43 7.15 -7.99 5.35
C TRP A 43 7.57 -9.44 5.08
N GLN A 44 6.87 -10.38 5.67
CA GLN A 44 7.13 -11.81 5.51
C GLN A 44 5.82 -12.55 5.27
N THR A 45 5.79 -13.38 4.21
CA THR A 45 4.64 -14.22 3.90
C THR A 45 4.70 -15.50 4.71
N ASP A 46 3.67 -15.75 5.52
CA ASP A 46 3.51 -17.00 6.27
C ASP A 46 2.41 -17.86 5.65
N GLN A 47 2.80 -18.91 4.94
CA GLN A 47 1.86 -19.83 4.28
C GLN A 47 0.98 -20.60 5.27
N THR A 48 1.44 -20.80 6.52
CA THR A 48 0.65 -21.51 7.54
C THR A 48 -0.54 -20.68 8.03
N ARG A 49 -0.50 -19.36 7.81
CA ARG A 49 -1.55 -18.40 8.15
C ARG A 49 -2.34 -17.94 6.92
N HIS A 50 -2.18 -18.61 5.78
CA HIS A 50 -2.90 -18.26 4.57
C HIS A 50 -4.41 -18.44 4.76
N ILE A 51 -5.16 -17.38 4.48
CA ILE A 51 -6.63 -17.40 4.49
C ILE A 51 -7.10 -17.58 3.04
N PRO A 52 -7.81 -18.67 2.68
CA PRO A 52 -8.40 -18.81 1.36
C PRO A 52 -9.42 -17.71 1.10
N HIS A 53 -9.22 -16.91 0.06
CA HIS A 53 -10.08 -15.78 -0.27
C HIS A 53 -10.18 -15.57 -1.78
N LEU A 54 -11.16 -14.76 -2.17
CA LEU A 54 -11.42 -14.34 -3.54
C LEU A 54 -11.74 -12.84 -3.56
N VAL A 55 -11.18 -12.12 -4.52
CA VAL A 55 -11.43 -10.70 -4.77
C VAL A 55 -12.13 -10.55 -6.11
N LEU A 56 -13.34 -10.02 -6.10
CA LEU A 56 -14.13 -9.72 -7.30
C LEU A 56 -14.07 -8.22 -7.57
N GLY A 57 -13.61 -7.83 -8.75
CA GLY A 57 -13.51 -6.43 -9.15
C GLY A 57 -14.23 -6.18 -10.49
N GLU A 58 -15.00 -5.09 -10.60
CA GLU A 58 -15.66 -4.71 -11.85
C GLU A 58 -14.65 -4.24 -12.93
N THR A 59 -13.47 -3.82 -12.51
CA THR A 59 -12.38 -3.35 -13.38
C THR A 59 -11.16 -4.29 -13.34
N ALA A 60 -10.16 -4.01 -14.18
CA ALA A 60 -8.84 -4.62 -14.04
C ALA A 60 -8.16 -4.18 -12.72
N VAL A 61 -7.11 -4.90 -12.31
CA VAL A 61 -6.28 -4.49 -11.16
C VAL A 61 -5.84 -3.04 -11.31
N GLY A 62 -6.01 -2.25 -10.24
CA GLY A 62 -5.78 -0.80 -10.24
C GLY A 62 -7.00 0.03 -9.81
N GLY A 63 -8.21 -0.55 -9.78
CA GLY A 63 -9.39 0.16 -9.30
C GLY A 63 -9.69 1.42 -10.11
N SER A 64 -9.90 2.55 -9.42
CA SER A 64 -10.21 3.85 -10.06
C SER A 64 -9.07 4.42 -10.90
N TRP A 65 -7.82 4.03 -10.63
CA TRP A 65 -6.66 4.49 -11.40
C TRP A 65 -6.73 4.12 -12.88
N ASN A 66 -7.48 3.06 -13.21
CA ASN A 66 -7.74 2.66 -14.60
C ASN A 66 -8.63 3.65 -15.37
N SER A 67 -9.31 4.58 -14.68
CA SER A 67 -10.31 5.50 -15.28
C SER A 67 -9.85 6.95 -15.36
N TYR A 68 -8.77 7.30 -14.67
CA TYR A 68 -8.22 8.65 -14.72
C TYR A 68 -7.47 8.90 -16.02
N ASP A 69 -7.29 10.17 -16.36
CA ASP A 69 -6.38 10.56 -17.44
C ASP A 69 -4.99 9.95 -17.17
N PRO A 70 -4.40 9.23 -18.14
CA PRO A 70 -3.10 8.57 -17.96
C PRO A 70 -1.99 9.48 -17.45
N GLU A 71 -2.01 10.76 -17.82
CA GLU A 71 -1.00 11.75 -17.46
C GLU A 71 -1.33 12.50 -16.16
N MET A 72 -2.53 12.31 -15.59
CA MET A 72 -2.89 12.90 -14.31
C MET A 72 -1.95 12.42 -13.21
N LEU A 73 -1.28 13.37 -12.57
CA LEU A 73 -0.35 13.11 -11.47
C LEU A 73 -1.11 12.87 -10.15
N ALA A 74 -0.60 11.96 -9.33
CA ALA A 74 -1.08 11.79 -7.97
C ALA A 74 -0.88 13.07 -7.14
N VAL A 75 -1.82 13.31 -6.21
CA VAL A 75 -1.70 14.39 -5.23
C VAL A 75 -0.68 14.05 -4.13
N SER A 76 -0.53 12.76 -3.80
CA SER A 76 0.39 12.25 -2.77
C SER A 76 1.78 11.94 -3.32
N PHE A 77 2.80 11.88 -2.45
CA PHE A 77 4.18 11.61 -2.87
C PHE A 77 4.28 10.16 -3.31
N SER A 78 5.08 9.89 -4.33
CA SER A 78 5.24 8.52 -4.82
C SER A 78 5.69 7.57 -3.71
N SER A 79 6.62 8.01 -2.84
CA SER A 79 7.07 7.24 -1.67
C SER A 79 5.99 6.99 -0.60
N TRP A 80 4.82 7.63 -0.71
CA TRP A 80 3.68 7.41 0.19
C TRP A 80 2.66 6.43 -0.40
N LEU A 81 2.84 6.03 -1.66
CA LEU A 81 1.96 5.10 -2.38
C LEU A 81 2.49 3.66 -2.38
N ASP A 82 3.59 3.38 -1.68
CA ASP A 82 4.16 2.05 -1.54
C ASP A 82 3.15 1.08 -0.90
N LEU A 83 3.06 -0.10 -1.49
CA LEU A 83 2.31 -1.23 -0.97
C LEU A 83 3.22 -2.15 -0.15
N PRO A 84 2.66 -2.81 0.89
CA PRO A 84 3.38 -3.72 1.77
C PRO A 84 4.25 -4.77 1.06
N GLY A 85 5.54 -4.79 1.35
CA GLY A 85 6.45 -5.85 0.90
C GLY A 85 6.99 -5.72 -0.52
N PHE A 86 6.53 -4.74 -1.31
CA PHE A 86 7.11 -4.44 -2.61
C PHE A 86 6.94 -2.95 -2.92
N SER A 87 8.00 -2.16 -2.71
CA SER A 87 7.94 -0.70 -2.87
C SER A 87 7.96 -0.26 -4.34
N ILE A 88 7.56 0.99 -4.61
CA ILE A 88 7.71 1.60 -5.93
C ILE A 88 9.19 1.69 -6.32
N THR A 89 10.09 1.95 -5.36
CA THR A 89 11.53 1.96 -5.62
C THR A 89 12.04 0.59 -6.08
N ASP A 90 11.57 -0.50 -5.46
CA ASP A 90 11.90 -1.86 -5.90
C ASP A 90 11.34 -2.14 -7.30
N TRP A 91 10.09 -1.74 -7.55
CA TRP A 91 9.45 -1.86 -8.86
C TRP A 91 10.18 -1.11 -9.98
N LEU A 92 10.74 0.07 -9.68
CA LEU A 92 11.48 0.88 -10.64
C LEU A 92 12.87 0.34 -10.98
N GLN A 93 13.40 -0.63 -10.23
CA GLN A 93 14.65 -1.35 -10.50
C GLN A 93 15.83 -0.43 -10.85
N GLY A 94 16.03 0.62 -10.05
CA GLY A 94 17.11 1.60 -10.24
C GLY A 94 16.77 2.80 -11.14
N THR A 95 15.57 2.81 -11.75
CA THR A 95 15.04 4.01 -12.38
C THR A 95 14.74 5.07 -11.31
N PRO A 96 15.15 6.34 -11.49
CA PRO A 96 14.89 7.39 -10.50
C PRO A 96 13.41 7.59 -10.21
N LEU A 97 13.07 7.67 -8.92
CA LEU A 97 11.71 7.96 -8.46
C LEU A 97 11.37 9.43 -8.75
N ILE A 98 10.25 9.66 -9.44
CA ILE A 98 9.68 11.01 -9.59
C ILE A 98 8.78 11.35 -8.38
N PRO A 99 8.68 12.63 -7.96
CA PRO A 99 7.96 13.00 -6.74
C PRO A 99 6.48 12.65 -6.73
N ARG A 100 5.83 12.68 -7.89
CA ARG A 100 4.42 12.33 -8.10
C ARG A 100 4.31 11.44 -9.34
N LEU A 101 3.81 10.22 -9.17
CA LEU A 101 3.60 9.31 -10.30
C LEU A 101 2.34 9.70 -11.10
N PRO A 102 2.36 9.54 -12.44
CA PRO A 102 1.14 9.61 -13.25
C PRO A 102 0.25 8.40 -12.97
N SER A 103 -1.05 8.55 -13.21
CA SER A 103 -2.07 7.54 -12.94
C SER A 103 -1.81 6.22 -13.69
N VAL A 104 -1.25 6.31 -14.90
CA VAL A 104 -0.84 5.11 -15.67
C VAL A 104 0.27 4.34 -14.97
N ALA A 105 1.25 5.02 -14.37
CA ALA A 105 2.34 4.36 -13.67
C ALA A 105 1.84 3.70 -12.37
N ILE A 106 0.92 4.34 -11.66
CA ILE A 106 0.31 3.76 -10.45
C ILE A 106 -0.49 2.50 -10.80
N THR A 107 -1.23 2.52 -11.90
CA THR A 107 -1.95 1.35 -12.39
C THR A 107 -1.00 0.20 -12.73
N HIS A 108 0.12 0.47 -13.41
CA HIS A 108 1.14 -0.54 -13.71
C HIS A 108 1.83 -1.08 -12.46
N TYR A 109 2.13 -0.21 -11.50
CA TYR A 109 2.69 -0.63 -10.21
C TYR A 109 1.72 -1.56 -9.46
N MET A 110 0.43 -1.22 -9.37
CA MET A 110 -0.57 -2.07 -8.71
C MET A 110 -0.73 -3.44 -9.39
N LYS A 111 -0.68 -3.50 -10.72
CA LYS A 111 -0.68 -4.75 -11.48
C LYS A 111 0.55 -5.59 -11.16
N SER A 112 1.73 -4.98 -11.25
CA SER A 112 3.02 -5.63 -10.96
C SER A 112 3.07 -6.15 -9.52
N TYR A 113 2.53 -5.37 -8.57
CA TYR A 113 2.43 -5.78 -7.16
C TYR A 113 1.55 -7.02 -6.98
N ALA A 114 0.40 -7.09 -7.65
CA ALA A 114 -0.47 -8.26 -7.55
C ALA A 114 0.22 -9.53 -8.06
N ASP A 115 1.04 -9.41 -9.13
CA ASP A 115 1.81 -10.50 -9.68
C ASP A 115 2.97 -10.91 -8.77
N GLU A 116 3.81 -9.94 -8.36
CA GLU A 116 4.99 -10.16 -7.51
C GLU A 116 4.61 -10.80 -6.17
N MET A 117 3.52 -10.34 -5.56
CA MET A 117 3.04 -10.85 -4.28
C MET A 117 2.20 -12.13 -4.41
N GLY A 118 2.03 -12.66 -5.63
CA GLY A 118 1.27 -13.88 -5.90
C GLY A 118 -0.23 -13.76 -5.59
N LEU A 119 -0.77 -12.54 -5.60
CA LEU A 119 -2.17 -12.21 -5.30
C LEU A 119 -3.06 -12.37 -6.53
N SER A 120 -2.52 -12.29 -7.75
CA SER A 120 -3.28 -12.36 -9.00
C SER A 120 -4.17 -13.61 -9.11
N LYS A 121 -3.75 -14.73 -8.53
CA LYS A 121 -4.55 -15.98 -8.50
C LYS A 121 -5.88 -15.87 -7.72
N ALA A 122 -5.98 -14.92 -6.80
CA ALA A 122 -7.16 -14.69 -5.97
C ALA A 122 -8.05 -13.56 -6.53
N ILE A 123 -7.64 -12.89 -7.62
CA ILE A 123 -8.37 -11.76 -8.19
C ILE A 123 -9.09 -12.20 -9.45
N ILE A 124 -10.41 -12.01 -9.48
CA ILE A 124 -11.22 -12.15 -10.70
C ILE A 124 -11.65 -10.76 -11.15
N PRO A 125 -10.99 -10.19 -12.18
CA PRO A 125 -11.37 -8.89 -12.73
C PRO A 125 -12.66 -9.00 -13.56
N HIS A 126 -13.21 -7.85 -13.93
CA HIS A 126 -14.42 -7.72 -14.76
C HIS A 126 -15.65 -8.49 -14.23
N THR A 127 -15.76 -8.61 -12.91
CA THR A 127 -16.85 -9.31 -12.23
C THR A 127 -17.64 -8.35 -11.35
N LYS A 128 -18.92 -8.17 -11.69
CA LYS A 128 -19.86 -7.34 -10.94
C LYS A 128 -20.72 -8.21 -10.02
N VAL A 129 -20.68 -7.92 -8.72
CA VAL A 129 -21.56 -8.55 -7.73
C VAL A 129 -22.94 -7.89 -7.81
N THR A 130 -23.97 -8.66 -8.13
CA THR A 130 -25.35 -8.15 -8.29
C THR A 130 -26.22 -8.38 -7.06
N SER A 131 -25.88 -9.36 -6.22
CA SER A 131 -26.57 -9.63 -4.96
C SER A 131 -25.68 -10.42 -4.00
N ILE A 132 -25.94 -10.25 -2.70
CA ILE A 132 -25.39 -11.08 -1.61
C ILE A 132 -26.60 -11.55 -0.81
N ARG A 133 -26.63 -12.82 -0.44
CA ARG A 133 -27.72 -13.43 0.34
C ARG A 133 -27.23 -13.82 1.72
#